data_AF-A0A5E4Z585-F1
#
_entry.id   AF-A0A5E4Z585-F1
#
_cell.length_a   1.000
_cell.length_b   1.000
_cell.length_c   1.000
_cell.angle_alpha   90.00
_cell.angle_beta   90.00
_cell.angle_gamma   90.00
#
_symmetry.space_group_name_H-M   'P 1'
#
loop_
_entity.id
_entity.type
_entity.pdbx_description
1 polymer ?
#
loop_
_entity_poly.entity_id
_entity_poly.type
_entity_poly.pdbx_seq_one_letter_code
_entity_poly.pdbx_strand_id
1 'polypeptide(L)' 'MTSYFPAGPLVHASVDRLNTLSERILALAMCSTTDAGKEIPHRFLLAIFEELGEMAGELVSECHRLKTNLLAA' A
#
# COMPACT_ATOMS: atom_id res chain seq x y z
N MET A 1 -4.80 -36.78 12.88
CA MET A 1 -3.98 -35.78 12.16
C MET A 1 -4.86 -34.56 11.93
N THR A 2 -4.75 -33.58 12.82
CA THR A 2 -5.44 -32.29 12.68
C THR A 2 -4.45 -31.32 12.04
N SER A 3 -4.72 -30.96 10.78
CA SER A 3 -3.90 -30.02 10.03
C SER A 3 -4.10 -28.62 10.60
N TYR A 4 -3.18 -28.17 11.47
CA TYR A 4 -3.09 -26.78 11.87
C TYR A 4 -2.53 -25.99 10.68
N PHE A 5 -3.42 -25.36 9.90
CA PHE A 5 -3.00 -24.31 8.98
C PHE A 5 -2.65 -23.09 9.84
N PRO A 6 -1.38 -22.63 9.88
CA PRO A 6 -1.09 -21.41 10.58
C PRO A 6 -1.69 -20.30 9.72
N ALA A 7 -2.65 -19.55 10.23
CA ALA A 7 -3.08 -18.29 9.59
C ALA A 7 -1.96 -17.22 9.67
N GLY A 8 -0.93 -17.44 10.50
CA GLY A 8 0.22 -16.57 10.70
C GLY A 8 0.93 -16.11 9.41
N PRO A 9 1.31 -16.98 8.45
CA PRO A 9 2.00 -16.57 7.23
C PRO A 9 1.16 -15.68 6.32
N LEU A 10 -0.17 -15.88 6.27
CA LEU A 10 -1.09 -15.09 5.45
C LEU A 10 -1.32 -13.69 6.05
N VAL A 11 -1.42 -13.63 7.38
CA VAL A 11 -1.50 -12.37 8.13
C VAL A 11 -0.19 -11.59 7.99
N HIS A 12 0.97 -12.23 8.18
CA HIS A 12 2.29 -11.61 8.00
C HIS A 12 2.47 -11.06 6.57
N ALA A 13 2.17 -11.85 5.54
CA ALA A 13 2.29 -11.39 4.15
C ALA A 13 1.37 -10.20 3.83
N SER A 14 0.18 -10.14 4.44
CA SER A 14 -0.74 -9.01 4.26
C SER A 14 -0.24 -7.75 4.97
N VAL A 15 0.34 -7.90 6.17
CA VAL A 15 0.93 -6.78 6.93
C VAL A 15 2.17 -6.22 6.20
N ASP A 16 3.05 -7.08 5.68
CA ASP A 16 4.23 -6.64 4.92
C ASP A 16 3.81 -5.83 3.68
N ARG A 17 2.79 -6.31 2.97
CA ARG A 17 2.26 -5.61 1.79
C ARG A 17 1.62 -4.27 2.14
N LEU A 18 0.89 -4.18 3.26
CA LEU A 18 0.37 -2.91 3.77
C LEU A 18 1.49 -1.93 4.14
N ASN A 19 2.57 -2.41 4.75
CA ASN A 19 3.72 -1.57 5.08
C ASN A 19 4.37 -1.00 3.82
N THR A 20 4.66 -1.85 2.83
CA THR A 20 5.23 -1.42 1.54
C THR A 20 4.33 -0.42 0.81
N LEU A 21 3.00 -0.65 0.78
CA LEU A 21 2.06 0.29 0.16
C LEU A 21 2.06 1.63 0.88
N SER A 22 2.07 1.62 2.21
CA SER A 22 2.08 2.84 3.03
C SER A 22 3.35 3.67 2.81
N GLU A 23 4.52 3.03 2.76
CA GLU A 23 5.79 3.69 2.47
C GLU A 23 5.81 4.31 1.07
N ARG A 24 5.31 3.59 0.06
CA ARG A 24 5.23 4.09 -1.32
C ARG A 24 4.28 5.28 -1.45
N ILE A 25 3.10 5.23 -0.82
CA ILE A 25 2.15 6.34 -0.80
C ILE A 25 2.79 7.57 -0.15
N LEU A 26 3.45 7.40 0.99
CA LEU A 26 4.11 8.50 1.68
C LEU A 26 5.24 9.11 0.84
N ALA A 27 6.08 8.27 0.24
CA ALA A 27 7.17 8.72 -0.63
C ALA A 27 6.64 9.52 -1.83
N LEU A 28 5.56 9.05 -2.45
CA LEU A 28 4.97 9.72 -3.61
C LEU A 28 4.25 11.03 -3.20
N ALA A 29 3.55 11.05 -2.06
CA ALA A 29 2.86 12.23 -1.54
C ALA A 29 3.82 13.35 -1.08
N MET A 30 5.00 12.98 -0.58
CA MET A 30 6.03 13.96 -0.19
C MET A 30 6.88 14.45 -1.37
N CYS A 31 6.70 13.87 -2.56
CA CYS A 31 7.41 14.28 -3.76
C CYS A 31 6.89 15.65 -4.22
N SER A 32 7.59 16.71 -3.81
CA SER A 32 7.26 18.11 -4.11
C SER A 32 8.24 18.74 -5.10
N THR A 33 9.42 18.14 -5.25
CA THR A 33 10.49 18.61 -6.13
C THR A 33 11.03 17.47 -6.96
N THR A 34 11.48 17.82 -8.16
CA THR A 34 12.32 16.97 -9.01
C THR A 34 13.69 16.77 -8.38
N ASP A 35 14.43 15.76 -8.83
CA ASP A 35 15.82 15.50 -8.40
C ASP A 35 16.73 16.73 -8.55
N ALA A 36 16.46 17.60 -9.54
CA ALA A 36 17.17 18.86 -9.75
C ALA A 36 16.71 20.02 -8.83
N GLY A 37 15.85 19.74 -7.83
CA GLY A 37 15.31 20.73 -6.89
C GLY A 37 14.24 21.67 -7.48
N LYS A 38 13.76 21.40 -8.70
CA LYS A 38 12.71 22.21 -9.34
C LYS A 38 11.32 21.69 -8.96
N GLU A 39 10.33 22.57 -8.91
CA GLU A 39 8.93 22.17 -8.75
C GLU A 39 8.50 21.16 -9.80
N ILE A 40 7.66 20.21 -9.39
CA ILE A 40 7.10 19.21 -10.29
C ILE A 40 6.09 19.89 -11.24
N PRO A 41 6.26 19.76 -12.57
CA PRO A 41 5.31 20.32 -13.52
C PRO A 41 3.89 19.76 -13.31
N HIS A 42 2.88 20.62 -13.43
CA HIS A 42 1.48 20.28 -13.15
C HIS A 42 0.97 19.02 -13.87
N ARG A 43 1.45 18.75 -15.09
CA ARG A 43 1.09 17.53 -15.85
C ARG A 43 1.48 16.24 -15.14
N PHE A 44 2.55 16.26 -14.35
CA PHE A 44 3.01 15.10 -13.58
C PHE A 44 2.31 15.03 -12.22
N LEU A 45 1.84 16.15 -11.67
CA LEU A 45 1.03 16.15 -10.45
C LEU A 45 -0.26 15.36 -10.66
N LEU A 46 -0.92 15.49 -11.83
CA LEU A 46 -2.10 14.70 -12.15
C LEU A 46 -1.81 13.19 -12.14
N ALA A 47 -0.73 12.76 -12.80
CA ALA A 47 -0.31 11.37 -12.79
C ALA A 47 0.06 10.87 -11.38
N ILE A 48 0.71 11.71 -10.56
CA ILE A 48 1.00 11.41 -9.15
C ILE A 48 -0.29 11.22 -8.36
N PHE A 49 -1.30 12.07 -8.55
CA PHE A 49 -2.58 11.94 -7.86
C PHE A 49 -3.38 10.72 -8.32
N GLU A 50 -3.35 10.38 -9.60
CA GLU A 50 -3.98 9.15 -10.12
C GLU A 50 -3.34 7.91 -9.50
N GLU A 51 -2.01 7.82 -9.49
CA GLU A 51 -1.26 6.72 -8.88
C GLU A 51 -1.52 6.64 -7.37
N LEU A 52 -1.55 7.77 -6.65
CA LEU A 52 -1.94 7.82 -5.24
C LEU A 52 -3.36 7.27 -5.01
N GLY A 53 -4.29 7.57 -5.91
CA GLY A 53 -5.65 7.05 -5.87
C GLY A 53 -5.71 5.52 -6.04
N GLU A 54 -4.99 4.98 -7.02
CA GLU A 54 -4.89 3.52 -7.22
C GLU A 54 -4.26 2.82 -6.01
N MET A 55 -3.14 3.35 -5.50
CA MET A 55 -2.48 2.80 -4.32
C MET A 55 -3.36 2.86 -3.06
N ALA A 56 -4.16 3.92 -2.88
CA ALA A 56 -5.12 4.01 -1.79
C ALA A 56 -6.22 2.94 -1.91
N GLY A 57 -6.69 2.66 -3.13
CA GLY A 57 -7.62 1.56 -3.39
C GLY A 57 -7.02 0.19 -3.06
N GLU A 58 -5.77 -0.05 -3.45
CA GLU A 58 -5.05 -1.28 -3.11
C GLU A 58 -4.87 -1.44 -1.60
N LEU A 59 -4.52 -0.35 -0.89
CA LEU A 59 -4.37 -0.34 0.56
C LEU A 59 -5.68 -0.73 1.27
N VAL A 60 -6.82 -0.17 0.85
CA VAL A 60 -8.14 -0.52 1.40
C VAL A 60 -8.46 -2.00 1.16
N SER A 61 -8.19 -2.50 -0.04
CA SER A 61 -8.39 -3.91 -0.39
C SER A 61 -7.52 -4.84 0.48
N GLU A 62 -6.26 -4.50 0.68
CA GLU A 62 -5.34 -5.26 1.54
C GLU A 62 -5.74 -5.22 3.02
N CYS A 63 -6.22 -4.08 3.52
CA CYS A 63 -6.81 -3.97 4.87
C CYS A 63 -8.04 -4.87 5.02
N HIS A 64 -8.92 -4.90 4.01
CA HIS A 64 -10.06 -5.81 3.99
C HIS A 64 -9.62 -7.28 3.99
N ARG A 65 -8.62 -7.63 3.19
CA ARG A 65 -8.06 -8.99 3.14
C ARG A 65 -7.45 -9.40 4.47
N LEU A 66 -6.67 -8.52 5.09
CA LEU A 66 -6.10 -8.74 6.42
C LEU A 66 -7.20 -8.97 7.47
N LYS A 67 -8.26 -8.14 7.47
CA LYS A 67 -9.41 -8.30 8.37
C LYS A 67 -10.09 -9.65 8.17
N THR A 68 -10.33 -10.07 6.93
CA THR A 68 -10.93 -11.39 6.64
C THR A 68 -10.02 -12.53 7.10
N ASN A 69 -8.72 -12.44 6.85
CA ASN A 69 -7.74 -13.45 7.27
C ASN A 69 -7.65 -13.56 8.81
N LEU A 70 -7.76 -12.44 9.53
CA LEU A 70 -7.80 -12.42 10.99
C LEU A 70 -9.09 -13.01 11.56
N LEU A 71 -10.23 -12.79 10.91
CA LEU A 71 -11.53 -13.35 11.32
C LEU A 71 -11.68 -14.83 10.99
N ALA A 72 -10.90 -15.34 10.03
CA ALA A 72 -10.87 -16.73 9.61
C ALA A 72 -9.84 -17.59 10.38
N ALA A 73 -9.00 -16.96 11.20
CA ALA A 73 -7.97 -17.58 12.05
C ALA A 73 -8.52 -17.95 13.43
#